data_AF-X6J5B8-F1
#
_entry.id   AF-X6J5B8-F1
#
_cell.length_a   1.000
_cell.length_b   1.000
_cell.length_c   1.000
_cell.angle_alpha   90.00
_cell.angle_beta   90.00
_cell.angle_gamma   90.00
#
_symmetry.space_group_name_H-M   'P 1'
#
loop_
_entity.id
_entity.type
_entity.pdbx_description
1 polymer ?
#
loop_
_entity_poly.entity_id
_entity_poly.type
_entity_poly.pdbx_seq_one_letter_code
_entity_poly.pdbx_strand_id
1 'polypeptide(L)'
;MDWAAGEGWQTMAQWGRSADALPGSVVTSKFGKRSVILALLAFGAGVIALTTMVALPTHASERAQNIATGFFMAVFLLAGPLAHIAGLIFGLMALVRSNDSRALGVVGILLNGGSLAVGFLLPAACGNGIDDRRFHLIGDE
;
A
#
# COMPACT_ATOMS: atom_id res chain seq x y z
N MET A 1 -8.63 -62.70 15.65
CA MET A 1 -9.25 -61.47 15.12
C MET A 1 -8.22 -60.37 15.31
N ASP A 2 -7.47 -60.03 14.26
CA ASP A 2 -6.31 -59.12 14.37
C ASP A 2 -6.22 -58.20 13.14
N TRP A 3 -7.32 -57.50 12.85
CA TRP A 3 -7.52 -56.74 11.61
C TRP A 3 -7.56 -55.22 11.80
N ALA A 4 -7.11 -54.69 12.94
CA ALA A 4 -7.23 -53.26 13.26
C ALA A 4 -5.90 -52.53 13.56
N ALA A 5 -4.75 -53.21 13.49
CA ALA A 5 -3.46 -52.59 13.86
C ALA A 5 -2.68 -51.95 12.70
N GLY A 6 -3.08 -52.20 11.44
CA GLY A 6 -2.31 -51.76 10.26
C GLY A 6 -2.69 -50.37 9.72
N GLU A 7 -3.93 -49.93 9.90
CA GLU A 7 -4.45 -48.73 9.22
C GLU A 7 -4.09 -47.43 9.93
N GLY A 8 -3.98 -47.45 11.27
CA GLY A 8 -3.65 -46.26 12.07
C GLY A 8 -2.25 -45.71 11.77
N TRP A 9 -1.26 -46.59 11.62
CA TRP A 9 0.12 -46.19 11.31
C TRP A 9 0.29 -45.67 9.89
N GLN A 10 -0.42 -46.26 8.92
CA GLN A 10 -0.40 -45.76 7.55
C GLN A 10 -1.07 -44.40 7.45
N THR A 11 -2.15 -44.19 8.20
CA THR A 11 -2.83 -42.89 8.29
C THR A 11 -1.91 -41.85 8.93
N MET A 12 -1.31 -42.12 10.10
CA MET A 12 -0.37 -41.17 10.72
C MET A 12 0.87 -40.88 9.85
N ALA A 13 1.42 -41.88 9.18
CA ALA A 13 2.51 -41.70 8.22
C ALA A 13 2.08 -40.91 6.97
N GLN A 14 0.84 -41.06 6.52
CA GLN A 14 0.27 -40.28 5.42
C GLN A 14 -0.01 -38.83 5.83
N TRP A 15 -0.42 -38.58 7.08
CA TRP A 15 -0.59 -37.22 7.60
C TRP A 15 0.76 -36.50 7.76
N GLY A 16 1.81 -37.21 8.20
CA GLY A 16 3.18 -36.69 8.19
C GLY A 16 3.67 -36.35 6.76
N ARG A 17 3.44 -37.25 5.81
CA ARG A 17 3.78 -37.05 4.38
C ARG A 17 2.90 -36.05 3.63
N SER A 18 1.73 -35.71 4.14
CA SER A 18 0.85 -34.69 3.55
C SER A 18 1.14 -33.29 4.11
N ALA A 19 1.76 -33.22 5.30
CA ALA A 19 2.31 -32.00 5.87
C ALA A 19 3.70 -31.67 5.32
N ASP A 20 4.49 -32.70 4.97
CA ASP A 20 5.68 -32.56 4.15
C ASP A 20 5.27 -32.33 2.68
N ALA A 21 5.25 -31.05 2.30
CA ALA A 21 5.16 -30.54 0.95
C ALA A 21 5.57 -31.55 -0.14
N LEU A 22 4.71 -31.71 -1.16
CA LEU A 22 5.08 -32.23 -2.49
C LEU A 22 6.54 -31.81 -2.81
N PRO A 23 7.49 -32.76 -2.91
CA PRO A 23 8.87 -32.44 -3.23
C PRO A 23 8.88 -31.85 -4.65
N GLY A 24 8.92 -30.52 -4.73
CA GLY A 24 8.81 -29.74 -5.97
C GLY A 24 7.82 -28.57 -5.92
N SER A 25 6.85 -28.57 -4.99
CA SER A 25 5.95 -27.44 -4.78
C SER A 25 6.60 -26.43 -3.84
N VAL A 26 7.54 -25.67 -4.36
CA VAL A 26 8.05 -24.48 -3.68
C VAL A 26 6.88 -23.48 -3.60
N VAL A 27 6.19 -23.38 -2.45
CA VAL A 27 5.07 -22.44 -2.26
C VAL A 27 5.62 -21.01 -2.31
N THR A 28 5.73 -20.44 -3.52
CA THR A 28 6.30 -19.11 -3.74
C THR A 28 5.46 -18.10 -2.98
N SER A 29 6.09 -17.36 -2.08
CA SER A 29 5.46 -16.22 -1.44
C SER A 29 5.24 -15.10 -2.48
N LYS A 30 4.20 -14.28 -2.30
CA LYS A 30 3.81 -13.22 -3.26
C LYS A 30 3.84 -11.83 -2.64
N PHE A 31 4.62 -11.62 -1.58
CA PHE A 31 4.69 -10.34 -0.89
C PHE A 31 5.26 -9.24 -1.78
N GLY A 32 6.31 -9.52 -2.56
CA GLY A 32 6.89 -8.51 -3.46
C GLY A 32 5.85 -8.02 -4.48
N LYS A 33 5.09 -8.95 -5.08
CA LYS A 33 3.99 -8.61 -6.00
C LYS A 33 2.88 -7.82 -5.31
N ARG A 34 2.46 -8.21 -4.10
CA ARG A 34 1.45 -7.50 -3.31
C ARG A 34 1.89 -6.08 -2.95
N SER A 35 3.16 -5.90 -2.59
CA SER A 35 3.76 -4.60 -2.28
C SER A 35 3.65 -3.63 -3.47
N VAL A 36 4.02 -4.09 -4.67
CA VAL A 36 3.94 -3.28 -5.90
C VAL A 36 2.48 -2.98 -6.26
N ILE A 37 1.58 -3.97 -6.18
CA ILE A 37 0.16 -3.75 -6.47
C ILE A 37 -0.44 -2.71 -5.53
N LEU A 38 -0.18 -2.80 -4.23
CA LEU A 38 -0.65 -1.79 -3.28
C LEU A 38 -0.06 -0.41 -3.57
N ALA A 39 1.22 -0.33 -3.95
CA ALA A 39 1.84 0.95 -4.32
C ALA A 39 1.10 1.60 -5.50
N LEU A 40 0.84 0.83 -6.55
CA LEU A 40 0.16 1.33 -7.76
C LEU A 40 -1.31 1.70 -7.48
N LEU A 41 -2.01 0.88 -6.70
CA LEU A 41 -3.41 1.15 -6.33
C LEU A 41 -3.51 2.40 -5.43
N ALA A 42 -2.66 2.52 -4.42
CA ALA A 42 -2.66 3.67 -3.51
C ALA A 42 -2.27 4.95 -4.24
N PHE A 43 -1.23 4.89 -5.09
CA PHE A 43 -0.81 6.02 -5.91
C PHE A 43 -1.91 6.44 -6.89
N GLY A 44 -2.50 5.48 -7.63
CA GLY A 44 -3.59 5.74 -8.55
C GLY A 44 -4.82 6.33 -7.87
N ALA A 45 -5.22 5.78 -6.71
CA ALA A 45 -6.31 6.33 -5.91
C ALA A 45 -6.00 7.76 -5.43
N GLY A 46 -4.75 8.04 -5.04
CA GLY A 46 -4.30 9.37 -4.65
C GLY A 46 -4.41 10.39 -5.79
N VAL A 47 -3.94 10.02 -6.99
CA VAL A 47 -4.06 10.87 -8.19
C VAL A 47 -5.54 11.13 -8.54
N ILE A 48 -6.39 10.11 -8.48
CA ILE A 48 -7.84 10.25 -8.72
C ILE A 48 -8.46 11.17 -7.67
N ALA A 49 -8.12 11.02 -6.40
CA ALA A 49 -8.63 11.87 -5.33
C ALA A 49 -8.25 13.35 -5.55
N LEU A 50 -6.98 13.63 -5.85
CA LEU A 50 -6.51 14.99 -6.13
C LEU A 50 -7.18 15.60 -7.37
N THR A 51 -7.21 14.86 -8.48
CA THR A 51 -7.84 15.34 -9.72
C THR A 51 -9.33 15.59 -9.54
N THR A 52 -10.03 14.73 -8.82
CA THR A 52 -11.47 14.91 -8.53
C THR A 52 -11.69 16.13 -7.63
N MET A 53 -10.82 16.35 -6.64
CA MET A 53 -10.89 17.55 -5.80
C MET A 53 -10.67 18.84 -6.59
N VAL A 54 -9.73 18.85 -7.54
CA VAL A 54 -9.46 20.02 -8.40
C VAL A 54 -10.57 20.25 -9.44
N ALA A 55 -11.18 19.16 -9.93
CA ALA A 55 -12.20 19.21 -10.98
C ALA A 55 -13.65 19.32 -10.45
N LEU A 56 -13.84 19.45 -9.13
CA LEU A 56 -15.17 19.59 -8.54
C LEU A 56 -15.92 20.80 -9.13
N PRO A 57 -17.12 20.63 -9.70
CA PRO A 57 -17.83 21.73 -10.33
C PRO A 57 -18.25 22.77 -9.29
N THR A 58 -17.91 24.03 -9.51
CA THR A 58 -18.22 25.14 -8.59
C THR A 58 -19.72 25.41 -8.44
N HIS A 59 -20.53 24.92 -9.37
CA HIS A 59 -21.99 25.00 -9.39
C HIS A 59 -22.69 23.81 -8.73
N ALA A 60 -21.94 22.81 -8.23
CA ALA A 60 -22.51 21.74 -7.41
C ALA A 60 -22.99 22.31 -6.06
N SER A 61 -23.99 21.69 -5.43
CA SER A 61 -24.46 22.15 -4.12
C SER A 61 -23.35 22.12 -3.07
N GLU A 62 -23.34 23.09 -2.17
CA GLU A 62 -22.30 23.24 -1.14
C GLU A 62 -22.17 21.97 -0.27
N ARG A 63 -23.30 21.31 0.04
CA ARG A 63 -23.31 20.01 0.72
C ARG A 63 -22.59 18.92 -0.07
N ALA A 64 -22.84 18.83 -1.38
CA ALA A 64 -22.20 17.82 -2.22
C ALA A 64 -20.69 18.06 -2.33
N GLN A 65 -20.27 19.32 -2.46
CA GLN A 65 -18.84 19.68 -2.47
C GLN A 65 -18.17 19.33 -1.13
N ASN A 66 -18.77 19.70 0.00
CA ASN A 66 -18.18 19.42 1.32
C ASN A 66 -18.06 17.91 1.59
N ILE A 67 -19.07 17.12 1.21
CA ILE A 67 -19.02 15.66 1.36
C ILE A 67 -17.94 15.06 0.46
N ALA A 68 -17.88 15.47 -0.82
CA ALA A 68 -16.90 14.96 -1.77
C ALA A 68 -15.48 15.31 -1.34
N THR A 69 -15.22 16.57 -1.00
CA THR A 69 -13.92 17.04 -0.51
C THR A 69 -13.51 16.30 0.75
N GLY A 70 -14.41 16.16 1.73
CA GLY A 70 -14.13 15.43 2.96
C GLY A 70 -13.78 13.96 2.70
N PHE A 71 -14.54 13.29 1.81
CA PHE A 71 -14.26 11.91 1.43
C PHE A 71 -12.90 11.75 0.74
N PHE A 72 -12.60 12.57 -0.27
CA PHE A 72 -11.35 12.48 -1.01
C PHE A 72 -10.14 12.90 -0.17
N MET A 73 -10.30 13.85 0.75
CA MET A 73 -9.29 14.14 1.76
C MET A 73 -9.03 12.94 2.67
N ALA A 74 -10.07 12.24 3.14
CA ALA A 74 -9.89 11.04 3.95
C ALA A 74 -9.19 9.92 3.17
N VAL A 75 -9.55 9.71 1.90
CA VAL A 75 -8.86 8.75 1.01
C VAL A 75 -7.39 9.13 0.86
N PHE A 76 -7.09 10.40 0.61
CA PHE A 76 -5.72 10.86 0.36
C PHE A 76 -4.85 10.91 1.62
N LEU A 77 -5.36 11.43 2.73
CA LEU A 77 -4.59 11.68 3.96
C LEU A 77 -4.55 10.49 4.92
N LEU A 78 -5.47 9.54 4.79
CA LEU A 78 -5.54 8.37 5.66
C LEU A 78 -5.39 7.07 4.88
N ALA A 79 -6.28 6.78 3.93
CA ALA A 79 -6.29 5.49 3.25
C ALA A 79 -5.02 5.29 2.39
N GLY A 80 -4.57 6.32 1.67
CA GLY A 80 -3.34 6.31 0.88
C GLY A 80 -2.10 5.99 1.72
N PRO A 81 -1.79 6.76 2.78
CA PRO A 81 -0.66 6.49 3.65
C PRO A 81 -0.69 5.10 4.29
N LEU A 82 -1.85 4.65 4.77
CA LEU A 82 -2.00 3.30 5.33
C LEU A 82 -1.71 2.22 4.29
N ALA A 83 -2.21 2.37 3.06
CA ALA A 83 -1.95 1.43 1.98
C ALA A 83 -0.46 1.40 1.60
N HIS A 84 0.21 2.55 1.57
CA HIS A 84 1.65 2.60 1.33
C HIS A 84 2.47 1.99 2.47
N ILE A 85 2.09 2.19 3.73
CA ILE A 85 2.74 1.54 4.88
C ILE A 85 2.58 0.01 4.79
N ALA A 86 1.37 -0.48 4.51
CA ALA A 86 1.12 -1.91 4.32
C ALA A 86 1.94 -2.47 3.13
N GLY A 87 2.00 -1.72 2.03
CA GLY A 87 2.84 -2.05 0.87
C GLY A 87 4.32 -2.13 1.23
N LEU A 88 4.82 -1.19 2.04
CA LEU A 88 6.21 -1.15 2.50
C LEU A 88 6.54 -2.36 3.39
N ILE A 89 5.64 -2.74 4.29
CA ILE A 89 5.78 -3.95 5.11
C ILE A 89 5.88 -5.21 4.23
N PHE A 90 5.02 -5.34 3.22
CA PHE A 90 5.12 -6.47 2.28
C PHE A 90 6.42 -6.45 1.46
N GLY A 91 6.91 -5.27 1.10
CA GLY A 91 8.19 -5.12 0.43
C GLY A 91 9.36 -5.62 1.30
N LEU A 92 9.37 -5.25 2.59
CA LEU A 92 10.36 -5.73 3.56
C LEU A 92 10.27 -7.24 3.79
N MET A 93 9.05 -7.80 3.92
CA MET A 93 8.86 -9.25 4.04
C MET A 93 9.41 -10.02 2.82
N ALA A 94 9.28 -9.46 1.62
CA ALA A 94 9.82 -10.06 0.40
C ALA A 94 11.37 -10.07 0.35
N LEU A 95 12.04 -9.15 1.06
CA LEU A 95 13.50 -9.16 1.18
C LEU A 95 14.00 -10.25 2.12
N VAL A 96 13.29 -10.45 3.24
CA VAL A 96 13.69 -11.41 4.28
C VAL A 96 13.41 -12.86 3.85
N ARG A 97 12.38 -13.09 3.04
CA ARG A 97 11.97 -14.44 2.63
C ARG A 97 12.75 -14.91 1.40
N SER A 98 13.42 -16.05 1.50
CA SER A 98 14.21 -16.65 0.40
C SER A 98 13.36 -17.13 -0.78
N ASN A 99 12.08 -17.41 -0.54
CA ASN A 99 11.13 -17.92 -1.53
C ASN A 99 10.16 -16.86 -2.08
N ASP A 100 10.60 -15.59 -2.11
CA ASP A 100 9.87 -14.47 -2.71
C ASP A 100 10.79 -13.69 -3.65
N SER A 101 10.22 -12.86 -4.51
CA SER A 101 11.00 -12.00 -5.40
C SER A 101 11.54 -10.80 -4.63
N ARG A 102 12.82 -10.87 -4.25
CA ARG A 102 13.54 -9.75 -3.64
C ARG A 102 13.53 -8.51 -4.53
N ALA A 103 13.65 -8.68 -5.84
CA ALA A 103 13.59 -7.58 -6.81
C ALA A 103 12.25 -6.83 -6.73
N LEU A 104 11.12 -7.55 -6.71
CA LEU A 104 9.80 -6.93 -6.52
C LEU A 104 9.65 -6.33 -5.11
N GLY A 105 10.29 -6.93 -4.10
CA GLY A 105 10.39 -6.34 -2.76
C GLY A 105 11.06 -4.97 -2.76
N VAL A 106 12.22 -4.83 -3.40
CA VAL A 106 12.93 -3.55 -3.55
C VAL A 106 12.09 -2.54 -4.31
N VAL A 107 11.53 -2.92 -5.46
CA VAL A 107 10.66 -2.03 -6.25
C VAL A 107 9.46 -1.57 -5.41
N GLY A 108 8.82 -2.48 -4.69
CA GLY A 108 7.71 -2.17 -3.80
C GLY A 108 8.10 -1.20 -2.69
N ILE A 109 9.26 -1.37 -2.06
CA ILE A 109 9.77 -0.43 -1.04
C ILE A 109 10.01 0.96 -1.64
N LEU A 110 10.66 1.04 -2.80
CA LEU A 110 10.96 2.31 -3.46
C LEU A 110 9.67 3.04 -3.85
N LEU A 111 8.68 2.33 -4.42
CA LEU A 111 7.41 2.93 -4.82
C LEU A 111 6.60 3.41 -3.61
N ASN A 112 6.46 2.57 -2.57
CA ASN A 112 5.67 2.92 -1.39
C ASN A 112 6.35 4.00 -0.54
N GLY A 113 7.65 3.83 -0.27
CA GLY A 113 8.44 4.80 0.50
C GLY A 113 8.59 6.13 -0.23
N GLY A 114 8.86 6.09 -1.54
CA GLY A 114 8.89 7.28 -2.38
C GLY A 114 7.56 8.01 -2.43
N SER A 115 6.44 7.30 -2.57
CA SER A 115 5.11 7.92 -2.57
C SER A 115 4.78 8.57 -1.23
N LEU A 116 5.14 7.94 -0.09
CA LEU A 116 5.01 8.57 1.22
C LEU A 116 5.88 9.82 1.34
N ALA A 117 7.16 9.74 0.96
CA ALA A 117 8.07 10.88 1.03
C ALA A 117 7.55 12.06 0.20
N VAL A 118 7.12 11.82 -1.03
CA VAL A 118 6.52 12.86 -1.89
C VAL A 118 5.24 13.39 -1.25
N GLY A 119 4.34 12.51 -0.77
CA GLY A 119 3.07 12.91 -0.15
C GLY A 119 3.24 13.79 1.10
N PHE A 120 4.29 13.57 1.89
CA PHE A 120 4.61 14.41 3.06
C PHE A 120 5.38 15.68 2.70
N LEU A 121 6.28 15.64 1.71
CA LEU A 121 7.14 16.77 1.36
C LEU A 121 6.43 17.81 0.48
N LEU A 122 5.51 17.40 -0.40
CA LEU A 122 4.83 18.30 -1.33
C LEU A 122 4.03 19.41 -0.60
N PRO A 123 3.23 19.10 0.44
CA PRO A 123 2.52 20.13 1.20
C PRO A 123 3.47 21.12 1.90
N ALA A 124 4.61 20.64 2.42
CA ALA A 124 5.60 21.49 3.09
C ALA A 124 6.32 22.44 2.11
N ALA A 125 6.68 21.93 0.92
CA ALA A 125 7.31 22.74 -0.12
C ALA A 125 6.35 23.80 -0.70
N CYS A 126 5.06 23.47 -0.85
CA CYS A 126 4.05 24.41 -1.32
C CYS A 126 3.63 25.43 -0.23
N GLY A 127 3.68 25.05 1.05
CA GLY A 127 3.38 25.95 2.17
C GLY A 127 4.40 27.07 2.36
N ASN A 128 5.70 26.75 2.29
CA ASN A 128 6.76 27.75 2.44
C ASN A 128 6.76 28.81 1.32
N GLY A 129 6.21 28.51 0.13
CA GLY A 129 6.10 29.49 -0.95
C GLY A 129 5.00 30.55 -0.76
N ILE A 130 4.11 30.38 0.23
CA ILE A 130 3.02 31.33 0.52
C ILE A 130 3.45 32.37 1.56
N ASP A 131 4.32 32.01 2.52
CA ASP A 131 4.79 32.95 3.54
C ASP A 131 5.75 34.01 2.96
N ASP A 132 6.62 33.66 2.02
CA ASP A 132 7.57 34.61 1.41
C ASP A 132 6.89 35.73 0.59
N ARG A 133 5.66 35.54 0.10
CA ARG A 133 4.93 36.56 -0.68
C ARG A 133 4.04 37.48 0.15
N ARG A 134 3.74 37.16 1.41
CA ARG A 134 2.86 37.99 2.25
C ARG A 134 3.59 39.12 2.98
N PHE A 135 4.89 39.02 3.20
CA PHE A 135 5.66 40.07 3.89
C PHE A 135 6.20 41.18 2.99
N HIS A 136 6.17 41.00 1.65
CA HIS A 136 6.65 42.01 0.71
C HIS A 136 5.58 43.05 0.29
N LEU A 137 4.34 42.92 0.76
CA LEU A 137 3.22 43.81 0.40
C LEU A 137 2.69 44.65 1.59
N ILE A 138 3.36 44.62 2.75
CA ILE A 138 2.95 45.37 3.96
C ILE A 138 4.05 46.40 4.36
N GLY A 139 4.90 46.81 3.41
CA GLY A 139 6.06 47.67 3.67
C GLY A 139 6.14 48.96 2.86
N ASP A 140 5.25 49.16 1.89
CA ASP A 140 5.23 50.35 1.02
C ASP A 140 3.89 51.08 1.15
N GLU A 141 3.63 51.65 2.34
CA GLU A 141 2.71 52.79 2.53
C GLU A 141 3.34 53.84 3.45
#